data_AF-Q03561-F1
#
_entry.id   AF-Q03561-F1
#
_cell.length_a   1.000
_cell.length_b   1.000
_cell.length_c   1.000
_cell.angle_alpha   90.00
_cell.angle_beta   90.00
_cell.angle_gamma   90.00
#
_symmetry.space_group_name_H-M   'P 1'
#
loop_
_entity.id
_entity.type
_entity.pdbx_description
1 polymer ?
#
loop_
_entity_poly.entity_id
_entity_poly.type
_entity_poly.pdbx_seq_one_letter_code
_entity_poly.pdbx_strand_id
1 'polypeptide(L)'
;MSVDLKQQLELADYLGALAVWCIFFGVLFILSVIFNFVCIKKDDDVTALERWGYKKNIDMKLGPHRRSMVARQIPQTVVADH
;
A
#
# COMPACT_ATOMS: atom_id res chain seq x y z
N MET A 1 10.87 -12.09 -50.42
CA MET A 1 9.63 -11.90 -49.63
C MET A 1 10.01 -11.14 -48.37
N SER A 2 9.73 -9.84 -48.31
CA SER A 2 9.87 -9.09 -47.07
C SER A 2 8.63 -9.39 -46.25
N VAL A 3 8.79 -10.14 -45.17
CA VAL A 3 7.72 -10.29 -44.17
C VAL A 3 7.65 -8.95 -43.48
N ASP A 4 6.59 -8.18 -43.75
CA ASP A 4 6.33 -6.93 -43.07
C ASP A 4 6.04 -7.26 -41.60
N LEU A 5 7.10 -7.22 -40.79
CA LEU A 5 7.07 -7.47 -39.36
C LEU A 5 6.56 -6.26 -38.57
N LYS A 6 5.98 -5.26 -39.26
CA LYS A 6 5.22 -4.19 -38.62
C LYS A 6 3.97 -4.81 -38.03
N GLN A 7 4.14 -5.43 -36.86
CA GLN A 7 3.05 -5.82 -36.00
C GLN A 7 2.18 -4.57 -35.82
N GLN A 8 0.94 -4.65 -36.28
CA GLN A 8 -0.07 -3.61 -36.05
C GLN A 8 -0.33 -3.64 -34.55
N LEU A 9 0.46 -2.87 -33.81
CA LEU A 9 0.39 -2.81 -32.37
C LEU A 9 -0.85 -1.99 -32.03
N GLU A 10 -1.95 -2.69 -31.75
CA GLU A 10 -3.22 -2.03 -31.46
C GLU A 10 -3.16 -1.41 -30.07
N LEU A 11 -3.95 -0.36 -29.86
CA LEU A 11 -4.11 0.26 -28.54
C LEU A 11 -4.53 -0.78 -27.48
N ALA A 12 -5.30 -1.79 -27.88
CA ALA A 12 -5.73 -2.89 -27.03
C ALA A 12 -4.55 -3.66 -26.41
N ASP A 13 -3.46 -3.87 -27.14
CA ASP A 13 -2.27 -4.59 -26.64
C ASP A 13 -1.63 -3.83 -25.47
N TYR A 14 -1.52 -2.50 -25.60
CA TYR A 14 -1.01 -1.64 -24.54
C TYR A 14 -1.93 -1.57 -23.33
N LEU A 15 -3.25 -1.53 -23.56
CA LEU A 15 -4.24 -1.57 -22.49
C LEU A 15 -4.20 -2.90 -21.73
N GLY A 16 -3.91 -4.00 -22.42
CA GLY A 16 -3.69 -5.31 -21.79
C GLY A 16 -2.51 -5.27 -20.82
N ALA A 17 -1.36 -4.75 -21.24
CA ALA A 17 -0.18 -4.60 -20.37
C ALA A 17 -0.48 -3.70 -19.16
N LEU A 18 -1.17 -2.58 -19.38
CA LEU A 18 -1.58 -1.66 -18.31
C LEU A 18 -2.58 -2.31 -17.34
N ALA A 19 -3.52 -3.11 -17.85
CA ALA A 19 -4.49 -3.82 -17.02
C ALA A 19 -3.80 -4.83 -16.11
N VAL A 20 -2.87 -5.63 -16.64
CA VAL A 20 -2.09 -6.58 -15.85
C VAL A 20 -1.26 -5.86 -14.79
N TRP A 21 -0.64 -4.73 -15.14
CA TRP A 21 0.09 -3.88 -14.20
C TRP A 21 -0.81 -3.40 -13.05
N CYS A 22 -1.98 -2.82 -13.37
CA CYS A 22 -2.95 -2.38 -12.37
C CYS A 22 -3.41 -3.52 -11.46
N ILE A 23 -3.70 -4.70 -12.02
CA ILE A 23 -4.13 -5.87 -11.25
C ILE A 23 -3.00 -6.33 -10.31
N PHE A 24 -1.76 -6.40 -10.79
CA PHE A 24 -0.62 -6.81 -9.98
C PHE A 24 -0.42 -5.88 -8.78
N PHE A 25 -0.36 -4.56 -9.01
CA PHE A 25 -0.22 -3.59 -7.93
C PHE A 25 -1.44 -3.53 -7.02
N GLY A 26 -2.65 -3.72 -7.56
CA GLY A 26 -3.88 -3.84 -6.78
C GLY A 26 -3.83 -5.01 -5.81
N VAL A 27 -3.40 -6.19 -6.27
CA VAL A 27 -3.22 -7.37 -5.42
C VAL A 27 -2.16 -7.13 -4.35
N LEU A 28 -1.00 -6.57 -4.71
CA LEU A 28 0.04 -6.25 -3.74
C LEU A 28 -0.44 -5.26 -2.67
N PHE A 29 -1.23 -4.26 -3.07
CA PHE A 29 -1.82 -3.30 -2.14
C PHE A 29 -2.80 -3.97 -1.19
N ILE A 30 -3.70 -4.83 -1.69
CA ILE A 30 -4.66 -5.58 -0.87
C ILE A 30 -3.91 -6.49 0.12
N LEU A 31 -2.91 -7.24 -0.35
CA LEU A 31 -2.10 -8.11 0.50
C LEU A 31 -1.35 -7.31 1.58
N SER A 32 -0.79 -6.15 1.22
CA SER A 32 -0.14 -5.25 2.16
C SER A 32 -1.10 -4.82 3.27
N VAL A 33 -2.33 -4.41 2.91
CA VAL A 33 -3.36 -4.03 3.88
C VAL A 33 -3.77 -5.23 4.74
N ILE A 34 -4.03 -6.39 4.13
CA ILE A 34 -4.40 -7.61 4.87
C ILE A 34 -3.32 -8.00 5.86
N PHE A 35 -2.04 -8.00 5.47
CA PHE A 35 -0.95 -8.31 6.39
C PHE A 35 -0.86 -7.28 7.52
N ASN A 36 -1.08 -5.99 7.24
CA ASN A 36 -1.16 -4.97 8.30
C ASN A 36 -2.34 -5.18 9.27
N PHE A 37 -3.46 -5.76 8.83
CA PHE A 37 -4.63 -5.98 9.71
C PHE A 37 -4.62 -7.34 10.42
N VAL A 38 -4.17 -8.40 9.75
CA VAL A 38 -4.23 -9.78 10.26
C VAL A 38 -2.99 -10.12 11.08
N CYS A 39 -1.81 -9.67 10.66
CA CYS A 39 -0.57 -10.07 11.33
C CYS A 39 -0.24 -9.22 12.55
N ILE A 40 -0.78 -8.00 12.67
CA ILE A 40 -0.56 -7.15 13.85
C ILE A 40 -1.53 -7.56 14.97
N LYS A 41 -0.97 -8.10 16.06
CA LYS A 41 -1.71 -8.21 17.32
C LYS A 41 -1.92 -6.82 17.91
N LYS A 42 -2.96 -6.65 18.74
CA LYS A 42 -3.24 -5.38 19.45
C LYS A 42 -2.07 -4.88 20.30
N ASP A 43 -1.17 -5.78 20.70
CA ASP A 43 0.01 -5.47 21.52
C ASP A 43 1.28 -5.19 20.69
N ASP A 44 1.23 -5.37 19.36
CA ASP A 44 2.34 -5.02 18.47
C ASP A 44 2.42 -3.50 18.23
N ASP A 45 3.63 -3.06 17.86
CA ASP A 45 3.95 -1.67 17.56
C ASP A 45 3.08 -1.07 16.46
N VAL A 46 2.88 0.26 16.54
CA VAL A 46 2.13 1.01 15.53
C VAL A 46 2.75 0.81 14.16
N THR A 47 1.93 0.34 13.23
CA THR A 47 2.34 0.07 11.84
C THR A 47 2.77 1.35 11.13
N ALA A 48 3.68 1.22 10.16
CA ALA A 48 4.07 2.35 9.32
C ALA A 48 2.87 2.96 8.58
N LEU A 49 1.87 2.15 8.25
CA LEU A 49 0.64 2.55 7.57
C LEU A 49 -0.24 3.44 8.46
N GLU A 50 -0.40 3.09 9.74
CA GLU A 50 -1.09 3.94 10.73
C GLU A 50 -0.36 5.25 11.00
N ARG A 51 0.98 5.22 11.12
CA ARG A 51 1.79 6.44 11.28
C ARG A 51 1.63 7.37 10.08
N TRP A 52 1.68 6.81 8.87
CA TRP A 52 1.49 7.56 7.64
C TRP A 52 0.07 8.15 7.54
N GLY A 53 -0.95 7.35 7.87
CA GLY A 53 -2.34 7.78 7.93
C GLY A 53 -2.59 8.94 8.89
N TYR A 54 -1.99 8.87 10.07
CA TYR A 54 -2.04 9.95 11.07
C TYR A 54 -1.34 11.21 10.55
N LYS A 55 -0.13 11.09 10.00
CA LYS A 55 0.63 12.22 9.45
C LYS A 55 -0.10 12.91 8.29
N LYS A 56 -0.83 12.15 7.48
CA LYS A 56 -1.62 12.67 6.36
C LYS A 56 -3.03 13.11 6.75
N ASN A 57 -3.41 13.05 8.04
CA ASN A 57 -4.76 13.34 8.53
C ASN A 57 -5.87 12.58 7.78
N ILE A 58 -5.60 11.36 7.32
CA ILE A 58 -6.58 10.56 6.58
C ILE A 58 -7.55 9.96 7.59
N ASP A 59 -8.80 10.42 7.62
CA ASP A 59 -9.86 10.01 8.57
C ASP A 59 -10.25 8.53 8.54
N MET A 60 -9.61 7.74 7.68
CA MET A 60 -9.77 6.31 7.62
C MET A 60 -8.90 5.60 8.66
N LYS A 61 -9.49 4.64 9.38
CA LYS A 61 -8.77 3.74 10.28
C LYS A 61 -7.93 2.77 9.45
N LEU A 62 -6.61 2.99 9.45
CA LEU A 62 -5.64 2.31 8.58
C LEU A 62 -4.96 1.09 9.23
N GLY A 63 -5.36 0.73 10.45
CA GLY A 63 -4.90 -0.45 11.19
C GLY A 63 -5.81 -0.74 12.39
N PRO A 64 -5.53 -1.76 13.21
CA PRO A 64 -6.40 -2.14 14.31
C PRO A 64 -6.41 -1.12 15.46
N HIS A 65 -5.34 -0.34 15.63
CA HIS A 65 -5.19 0.59 16.75
C HIS A 65 -6.04 1.85 16.57
N ARG A 66 -6.53 2.42 17.68
CA ARG A 66 -7.24 3.71 17.62
C ARG A 66 -6.23 4.83 17.40
N ARG A 67 -6.64 5.89 16.69
CA ARG A 67 -5.86 7.12 16.53
C ARG A 67 -5.30 7.68 17.85
N SER A 68 -6.03 7.53 18.96
CA SER A 68 -5.56 7.95 20.29
C SER A 68 -4.38 7.14 20.82
N MET A 69 -4.25 5.85 20.47
CA MET A 69 -3.09 5.03 20.83
C MET A 69 -1.89 5.39 19.94
N VAL A 70 -2.13 5.53 18.64
CA VAL A 70 -1.14 5.96 17.65
C VAL A 70 -0.52 7.31 18.04
N ALA A 71 -1.35 8.29 18.41
CA ALA A 71 -0.88 9.61 18.86
C ALA A 71 -0.06 9.58 20.15
N ARG A 72 -0.20 8.54 21.00
CA ARG A 72 0.61 8.37 22.22
C ARG A 72 1.95 7.69 21.95
N GLN A 73 2.00 6.79 20.97
CA GLN A 73 3.23 6.04 20.63
C GLN A 73 4.14 6.80 19.66
N ILE A 74 3.60 7.60 18.71
CA ILE A 74 4.41 8.38 17.76
C ILE A 74 5.40 9.34 18.45
N PRO A 75 5.04 10.10 19.51
CA PRO A 75 5.99 10.97 20.20
C PRO A 75 7.16 10.20 20.83
N GLN A 76 6.95 8.96 21.25
CA GLN A 76 7.96 8.19 21.98
C GLN A 76 8.98 7.53 21.05
N THR A 77 8.59 7.09 19.86
CA THR A 77 9.54 6.44 18.94
C THR A 77 10.51 7.42 18.28
N VAL A 78 10.12 8.68 18.08
CA VAL A 78 11.02 9.69 17.45
C VAL A 78 12.13 10.13 18.39
N VAL A 79 11.92 10.09 19.70
CA VAL A 79 12.93 10.45 20.70
C VAL A 79 13.94 9.33 20.93
N ALA A 80 13.58 8.07 20.64
CA ALA A 80 14.44 6.92 20.90
C ALA A 80 15.49 6.64 19.80
N ASP A 81 15.38 7.29 18.64
CA ASP A 81 16.23 7.02 17.47
C ASP A 81 17.34 8.07 17.25
N HIS A 82 17.68 8.81 18.30
CA HIS A 82 18.81 9.77 18.34
C HIS A 82 19.79 9.39 19.45
#